data_AF-A0A381XLC2-F1
#
_entry.id   AF-A0A381XLC2-F1
#
_cell.length_a   1.000
_cell.length_b   1.000
_cell.length_c   1.000
_cell.angle_alpha   90.00
_cell.angle_beta   90.00
_cell.angle_gamma   90.00
#
_symmetry.space_group_name_H-M   'P 1'
#
loop_
_entity.id
_entity.type
_entity.pdbx_description
1 polymer ?
#
loop_
_entity_poly.entity_id
_entity_poly.type
_entity_poly.pdbx_seq_one_letter_code
_entity_poly.pdbx_strand_id
1 'polypeptide(L)'
;MDVHSIIKQFTKQLSESSEKDRIRELRPIDYISDYYTNPMKGCIDPRDNKEYILEWKDEDGRIKEIKRYNAIVNRYNAKVKNNEEEFNKLLPAGDKAYSPSDLNFNKPLDYFSLIPLWAFKCVPILTRTLTIDNEELFRMFYFEIKDKSTFIKRFNKTIFDYICKMLHEGDELGQNKEKSIWFTPSYEFLNWFQSKNYVHKSIQPLYKDKRKNKGGRKKGSSREMVSRIMWIRDRYQILKDKDSGENDKERAELIASDMRKLQSKEKLPGFFEGSVLKHTTVYKYIKT
;
A
#
# COMPACT_ATOMS: atom_id res chain seq x y z
N MET A 1 -8.80 -4.61 6.78
CA MET A 1 -7.70 -3.69 6.48
C MET A 1 -6.51 -4.36 5.78
N ASP A 2 -6.07 -3.84 4.63
CA ASP A 2 -4.81 -4.24 3.97
C ASP A 2 -3.66 -3.31 4.39
N VAL A 3 -2.78 -3.82 5.25
CA VAL A 3 -1.64 -3.06 5.78
C VAL A 3 -0.61 -2.74 4.68
N HIS A 4 -0.48 -3.61 3.67
CA HIS A 4 0.45 -3.37 2.57
C HIS A 4 0.02 -2.14 1.74
N SER A 5 -1.27 -2.04 1.41
CA SER A 5 -1.83 -0.87 0.73
C SER A 5 -1.62 0.43 1.53
N ILE A 6 -1.80 0.40 2.85
CA ILE A 6 -1.53 1.56 3.72
C ILE A 6 -0.05 1.96 3.65
N ILE A 7 0.86 1.00 3.78
CA ILE A 7 2.30 1.27 3.65
C ILE A 7 2.61 1.85 2.27
N LYS A 8 2.00 1.33 1.20
CA LYS A 8 2.18 1.85 -0.15
C LYS A 8 1.67 3.28 -0.31
N GLN A 9 0.55 3.64 0.33
CA GLN A 9 0.07 5.02 0.35
C GLN A 9 1.09 5.95 1.03
N PHE A 10 1.68 5.51 2.15
CA PHE A 10 2.72 6.27 2.84
C PHE A 10 3.99 6.42 2.02
N THR A 11 4.55 5.32 1.54
CA THR A 11 5.85 5.32 0.88
C THR A 11 5.82 6.17 -0.39
N LYS A 12 4.72 6.15 -1.16
CA LYS A 12 4.52 7.02 -2.32
C LYS A 12 4.62 8.53 -2.02
N GLN A 13 4.37 8.94 -0.78
CA GLN A 13 4.41 10.36 -0.38
C GLN A 13 5.76 10.76 0.22
N LEU A 14 6.66 9.82 0.52
CA LEU A 14 7.92 10.11 1.22
C LEU A 14 8.98 10.74 0.30
N SER A 15 9.12 10.24 -0.92
CA SER A 15 10.07 10.75 -1.91
C SER A 15 9.73 10.26 -3.33
N GLU A 16 10.38 10.83 -4.34
CA GLU A 16 10.32 10.38 -5.74
C GLU A 16 11.28 9.20 -6.02
N SER A 17 11.89 8.63 -4.97
CA SER A 17 12.86 7.55 -5.08
C SER A 17 12.19 6.21 -5.41
N SER A 18 13.00 5.15 -5.57
CA SER A 18 12.49 3.82 -5.86
C SER A 18 11.56 3.32 -4.73
N GLU A 19 10.62 2.42 -5.03
CA GLU A 19 9.76 1.82 -3.98
C GLU A 19 10.56 1.20 -2.83
N LYS A 20 11.70 0.57 -3.14
CA LYS A 20 12.57 -0.04 -2.14
C LYS A 20 13.16 1.00 -1.18
N ASP A 21 13.58 2.13 -1.70
CA ASP A 21 14.18 3.20 -0.88
C ASP A 21 13.11 3.89 -0.04
N ARG A 22 11.95 4.15 -0.61
CA ARG A 22 10.78 4.68 0.13
C ARG A 22 10.34 3.77 1.27
N ILE A 23 10.42 2.45 1.10
CA ILE A 23 10.12 1.51 2.20
C ILE A 23 11.14 1.65 3.33
N ARG A 24 12.43 1.86 3.04
CA ARG A 24 13.46 2.07 4.07
C ARG A 24 13.30 3.38 4.83
N GLU A 25 12.69 4.38 4.19
CA GLU A 25 12.33 5.67 4.77
C GLU A 25 11.09 5.60 5.69
N LEU A 26 10.40 4.47 5.76
CA LEU A 26 9.22 4.33 6.62
C LEU A 26 9.60 4.55 8.09
N ARG A 27 8.82 5.38 8.79
CA ARG A 27 9.03 5.74 10.19
C ARG A 27 7.72 5.61 11.00
N PRO A 28 7.82 5.41 12.32
CA PRO A 28 6.66 5.37 13.19
C PRO A 28 5.96 6.73 13.25
N ILE A 29 4.63 6.71 13.35
CA ILE A 29 3.77 7.89 13.46
C ILE A 29 3.87 8.42 14.89
N ASP A 30 4.16 9.71 15.06
CA ASP A 30 4.20 10.33 16.40
C ASP A 30 2.98 11.21 16.66
N TYR A 31 2.35 11.71 15.60
CA TYR A 31 1.21 12.62 15.71
C TYR A 31 0.20 12.42 14.58
N ILE A 32 -1.08 12.71 14.89
CA ILE A 32 -2.19 12.69 13.93
C ILE A 32 -2.98 13.99 14.04
N SER A 33 -3.31 14.58 12.90
CA SER A 33 -4.17 15.75 12.78
C SER A 33 -5.27 15.58 11.74
N ASP A 34 -6.24 16.45 11.84
CA ASP A 34 -7.40 16.44 10.95
C ASP A 34 -6.97 16.90 9.55
N TYR A 35 -7.53 16.23 8.53
CA TYR A 35 -7.34 16.65 7.15
C TYR A 35 -8.29 17.80 6.79
N TYR A 36 -9.53 17.69 7.25
CA TYR A 36 -10.59 18.63 6.91
C TYR A 36 -10.58 19.83 7.85
N THR A 37 -10.78 21.01 7.27
CA THR A 37 -11.14 22.24 7.97
C THR A 37 -12.59 22.57 7.65
N ASN A 38 -13.27 23.36 8.47
CA ASN A 38 -14.64 23.78 8.20
C ASN A 38 -14.80 25.25 8.62
N PRO A 39 -14.86 26.21 7.68
CA PRO A 39 -14.89 26.03 6.22
C PRO A 39 -13.59 25.44 5.62
N MET A 40 -13.73 24.65 4.54
CA MET A 40 -12.61 24.16 3.71
C MET A 40 -12.55 24.94 2.41
N LYS A 41 -11.38 25.52 2.12
CA LYS A 41 -11.14 26.18 0.82
C LYS A 41 -11.01 25.12 -0.28
N GLY A 42 -11.76 25.29 -1.37
CA GLY A 42 -11.65 24.53 -2.60
C GLY A 42 -10.75 25.24 -3.62
N CYS A 43 -11.11 25.17 -4.90
CA CYS A 43 -10.43 25.86 -5.98
C CYS A 43 -11.21 27.10 -6.48
N ILE A 44 -10.51 27.96 -7.24
CA ILE A 44 -11.12 28.97 -8.11
C ILE A 44 -11.18 28.35 -9.50
N ASP A 45 -12.38 28.18 -10.05
CA ASP A 45 -12.55 27.60 -11.39
C ASP A 45 -12.21 28.65 -12.47
N PRO A 46 -11.19 28.43 -13.31
CA PRO A 46 -10.73 29.44 -14.26
C PRO A 46 -11.72 29.65 -15.43
N ARG A 47 -12.76 28.83 -15.54
CA ARG A 47 -13.77 28.95 -16.62
C ARG A 47 -14.78 30.07 -16.35
N ASP A 48 -15.12 30.28 -15.09
CA ASP A 48 -16.14 31.23 -14.63
C ASP A 48 -15.66 32.11 -13.46
N ASN A 49 -14.40 31.98 -13.06
CA ASN A 49 -13.77 32.66 -11.92
C ASN A 49 -14.51 32.44 -10.59
N LYS A 50 -15.24 31.33 -10.47
CA LYS A 50 -16.01 31.02 -9.27
C LYS A 50 -15.12 30.36 -8.22
N GLU A 51 -15.08 30.96 -7.03
CA GLU A 51 -14.45 30.38 -5.86
C GLU A 51 -15.38 29.37 -5.18
N TYR A 52 -14.86 28.17 -4.90
CA TYR A 52 -15.57 27.13 -4.17
C TYR A 52 -15.08 27.06 -2.73
N ILE A 53 -15.98 27.34 -1.78
CA ILE A 53 -15.79 27.14 -0.34
C ILE A 53 -16.77 26.05 0.10
N LEU A 54 -16.26 25.04 0.81
CA LEU A 54 -17.06 23.93 1.31
C LEU A 54 -17.32 24.14 2.80
N GLU A 55 -18.58 24.10 3.18
CA GLU A 55 -19.06 24.23 4.56
C GLU A 55 -20.08 23.15 4.85
N TRP A 56 -20.00 22.54 6.03
CA TRP A 56 -20.93 21.49 6.44
C TRP A 56 -21.25 21.58 7.93
N LYS A 57 -22.39 20.99 8.34
CA LYS A 57 -22.83 20.97 9.75
C LYS A 57 -22.44 19.69 10.48
N ASP A 58 -22.42 18.59 9.76
CA ASP A 58 -22.20 17.24 10.27
C ASP A 58 -21.43 16.39 9.24
N GLU A 59 -21.18 15.14 9.59
CA GLU A 59 -20.39 14.20 8.78
C GLU A 59 -21.10 13.83 7.47
N ASP A 60 -22.42 13.64 7.50
CA ASP A 60 -23.19 13.36 6.28
C ASP A 60 -23.18 14.56 5.33
N GLY A 61 -23.25 15.77 5.88
CA GLY A 61 -23.06 17.03 5.16
C GLY A 61 -21.67 17.13 4.56
N ARG A 62 -20.61 16.81 5.32
CA ARG A 62 -19.23 16.79 4.84
C ARG A 62 -19.08 15.89 3.61
N ILE A 63 -19.60 14.67 3.68
CA ILE A 63 -19.53 13.70 2.58
C ILE A 63 -20.30 14.20 1.35
N LYS A 64 -21.51 14.75 1.53
CA LYS A 64 -22.31 15.32 0.43
C LYS A 64 -21.60 16.48 -0.27
N GLU A 65 -21.04 17.40 0.52
CA GLU A 65 -20.35 18.58 0.01
C GLU A 65 -19.06 18.22 -0.72
N ILE A 66 -18.24 17.32 -0.18
CA ILE A 66 -17.04 16.83 -0.86
C ILE A 66 -17.40 16.10 -2.16
N LYS A 67 -18.44 15.26 -2.17
CA LYS A 67 -18.89 14.59 -3.41
C LYS A 67 -19.36 15.60 -4.46
N ARG A 68 -20.12 16.61 -4.06
CA ARG A 68 -20.55 17.70 -4.95
C ARG A 68 -19.35 18.43 -5.55
N TYR A 69 -18.39 18.83 -4.72
CA TYR A 69 -17.16 19.47 -5.17
C TYR A 69 -16.34 18.58 -6.11
N ASN A 70 -16.10 17.33 -5.75
CA ASN A 70 -15.36 16.37 -6.58
C ASN A 70 -16.03 16.14 -7.93
N ALA A 71 -17.36 16.16 -8.02
CA ALA A 71 -18.07 16.09 -9.30
C ALA A 71 -17.81 17.32 -10.19
N ILE A 72 -17.67 18.51 -9.60
CA ILE A 72 -17.30 19.74 -10.32
C ILE A 72 -15.86 19.64 -10.82
N VAL A 73 -14.94 19.26 -9.94
CA VAL A 73 -13.52 19.06 -10.28
C VAL A 73 -13.35 18.02 -11.39
N ASN A 74 -14.03 16.88 -11.31
CA ASN A 74 -13.97 15.85 -12.35
C ASN A 74 -14.43 16.38 -13.72
N ARG A 75 -15.54 17.15 -13.77
CA ARG A 75 -15.99 17.79 -15.01
C ARG A 75 -14.99 18.81 -15.54
N TYR A 76 -14.30 19.52 -14.65
CA TYR A 76 -13.23 20.44 -15.03
C TYR A 76 -12.01 19.67 -15.59
N ASN A 77 -11.49 18.70 -14.84
CA ASN A 77 -10.34 17.87 -15.22
C ASN A 77 -10.57 17.11 -16.55
N ALA A 78 -11.81 16.69 -16.83
CA ALA A 78 -12.14 16.10 -18.13
C ALA A 78 -11.96 17.09 -19.30
N LYS A 79 -12.27 18.37 -19.10
CA LYS A 79 -11.98 19.41 -20.11
C LYS A 79 -10.48 19.68 -20.23
N VAL A 80 -9.77 19.71 -19.10
CA VAL A 80 -8.30 19.87 -19.09
C VAL A 80 -7.64 18.76 -19.91
N LYS A 81 -8.06 17.51 -19.75
CA LYS A 81 -7.58 16.39 -20.56
C LYS A 81 -7.79 16.60 -22.06
N ASN A 82 -8.97 17.06 -22.47
CA ASN A 82 -9.23 17.37 -23.88
C ASN A 82 -8.33 18.53 -24.36
N ASN A 83 -8.10 19.53 -23.52
CA ASN A 83 -7.19 20.64 -23.83
C ASN A 83 -5.74 20.17 -23.98
N GLU A 84 -5.27 19.23 -23.15
CA GLU A 84 -3.94 18.62 -23.29
C GLU A 84 -3.80 17.89 -24.63
N GLU A 85 -4.83 17.15 -25.05
CA GLU A 85 -4.81 16.48 -26.36
C GLU A 85 -4.75 17.48 -27.53
N GLU A 86 -5.42 18.62 -27.42
CA GLU A 86 -5.30 19.71 -28.40
C GLU A 86 -3.92 20.36 -28.37
N PHE A 87 -3.40 20.68 -27.17
CA PHE A 87 -2.09 21.28 -26.98
C PHE A 87 -0.98 20.38 -27.54
N ASN A 88 -1.04 19.08 -27.27
CA ASN A 88 -0.07 18.10 -27.76
C ASN A 88 -0.04 18.00 -29.30
N LYS A 89 -1.14 18.31 -30.00
CA LYS A 89 -1.17 18.36 -31.48
C LYS A 89 -0.48 19.60 -32.05
N LEU A 90 -0.30 20.64 -31.24
CA LEU A 90 0.41 21.85 -31.64
C LEU A 90 1.93 21.75 -31.42
N LEU A 91 2.39 20.76 -30.64
CA LEU A 91 3.81 20.58 -30.34
C LEU A 91 4.61 20.26 -31.62
N PRO A 92 5.58 21.11 -31.98
CA PRO A 92 6.49 20.83 -33.09
C PRO A 92 7.35 19.59 -32.84
N ALA A 93 7.82 18.95 -33.91
CA ALA A 93 8.80 17.87 -33.79
C ALA A 93 10.15 18.40 -33.28
N GLY A 94 10.69 17.78 -32.24
CA GLY A 94 12.01 18.09 -31.68
C GLY A 94 12.03 18.05 -30.15
N ASP A 95 13.20 18.25 -29.56
CA ASP A 95 13.42 18.13 -28.11
C ASP A 95 13.24 19.46 -27.36
N LYS A 96 12.77 20.50 -28.06
CA LYS A 96 12.54 21.81 -27.44
C LYS A 96 11.23 21.76 -26.63
N ALA A 97 11.29 22.18 -25.37
CA ALA A 97 10.09 22.40 -24.58
C ALA A 97 9.34 23.65 -25.07
N TYR A 98 8.02 23.54 -25.24
CA TYR A 98 7.14 24.64 -25.61
C TYR A 98 6.17 24.91 -24.47
N SER A 99 6.01 26.18 -24.12
CA SER A 99 4.96 26.65 -23.22
C SER A 99 3.64 26.84 -23.98
N PRO A 100 2.49 26.87 -23.30
CA PRO A 100 1.19 27.20 -23.91
C PRO A 100 1.23 28.53 -24.66
N SER A 101 1.89 29.55 -24.09
CA SER A 101 2.03 30.87 -24.70
C SER A 101 2.85 30.86 -25.99
N ASP A 102 3.88 30.01 -26.09
CA ASP A 102 4.68 29.86 -27.33
C ASP A 102 3.83 29.39 -28.53
N LEU A 103 2.74 28.69 -28.24
CA LEU A 103 1.82 28.12 -29.23
C LEU A 103 0.48 28.88 -29.28
N ASN A 104 0.38 30.06 -28.67
CA ASN A 104 -0.86 30.84 -28.53
C ASN A 104 -2.04 30.03 -27.96
N PHE A 105 -1.75 29.06 -27.10
CA PHE A 105 -2.73 28.18 -26.48
C PHE A 105 -3.19 28.75 -25.12
N ASN A 106 -4.43 29.20 -25.07
CA ASN A 106 -4.98 29.93 -23.90
C ASN A 106 -5.97 29.12 -23.06
N LYS A 107 -6.14 27.83 -23.33
CA LYS A 107 -7.06 26.98 -22.56
C LYS A 107 -6.35 26.42 -21.31
N PRO A 108 -7.07 26.18 -20.20
CA PRO A 108 -6.46 25.68 -18.97
C PRO A 108 -5.90 24.26 -19.15
N LEU A 109 -4.69 24.07 -18.61
CA LEU A 109 -3.98 22.78 -18.58
C LEU A 109 -3.75 22.25 -17.15
N ASP A 110 -4.02 23.07 -16.13
CA ASP A 110 -3.81 22.68 -14.74
C ASP A 110 -4.98 21.87 -14.21
N TYR A 111 -4.68 20.69 -13.65
CA TYR A 111 -5.65 19.84 -12.96
C TYR A 111 -5.87 20.28 -11.52
N PHE A 112 -7.10 20.12 -11.04
CA PHE A 112 -7.38 20.20 -9.60
C PHE A 112 -7.38 18.81 -8.96
N SER A 113 -6.83 18.72 -7.75
CA SER A 113 -6.90 17.51 -6.95
C SER A 113 -8.30 17.31 -6.36
N LEU A 114 -8.74 16.04 -6.34
CA LEU A 114 -9.95 15.66 -5.63
C LEU A 114 -9.70 15.68 -4.12
N ILE A 115 -10.75 16.01 -3.37
CA ILE A 115 -10.71 15.93 -1.91
C ILE A 115 -11.08 14.49 -1.50
N PRO A 116 -10.21 13.77 -0.79
CA PRO A 116 -10.52 12.42 -0.29
C PRO A 116 -11.70 12.45 0.69
N LEU A 117 -12.44 11.35 0.81
CA LEU A 117 -13.61 11.27 1.71
C LEU A 117 -13.26 10.84 3.13
N TRP A 118 -12.19 10.05 3.29
CA TRP A 118 -11.88 9.39 4.55
C TRP A 118 -10.43 9.66 4.96
N ALA A 119 -10.08 10.95 4.97
CA ALA A 119 -8.71 11.37 5.18
C ALA A 119 -8.39 11.95 6.56
N PHE A 120 -7.17 11.68 6.98
CA PHE A 120 -6.51 12.33 8.12
C PHE A 120 -5.01 12.37 7.88
N LYS A 121 -4.32 13.25 8.60
CA LYS A 121 -2.88 13.47 8.46
C LYS A 121 -2.13 12.68 9.52
N CYS A 122 -1.11 11.96 9.09
CA CYS A 122 -0.14 11.30 9.96
C CYS A 122 1.18 12.05 9.87
N VAL A 123 1.83 12.26 11.01
CA VAL A 123 3.16 12.88 11.08
C VAL A 123 4.12 11.86 11.67
N PRO A 124 4.87 11.12 10.82
CA PRO A 124 5.92 10.24 11.28
C PRO A 124 7.16 11.00 11.74
N ILE A 125 7.90 10.39 12.66
CA ILE A 125 9.09 10.98 13.27
C ILE A 125 10.09 11.43 12.22
N LEU A 126 10.52 12.69 12.30
CA LEU A 126 11.54 13.29 11.43
C LEU A 126 11.20 13.21 9.93
N THR A 127 9.91 13.12 9.59
CA THR A 127 9.45 13.06 8.20
C THR A 127 8.35 14.10 7.93
N ARG A 128 8.02 14.27 6.65
CA ARG A 128 6.92 15.13 6.22
C ARG A 128 5.56 14.56 6.65
N THR A 129 4.55 15.44 6.70
CA THR A 129 3.17 15.02 6.94
C THR A 129 2.65 14.19 5.78
N LEU A 130 2.08 13.02 6.10
CA LEU A 130 1.49 12.08 5.14
C LEU A 130 -0.03 12.14 5.25
N THR A 131 -0.74 12.02 4.14
CA THR A 131 -2.19 11.88 4.11
C THR A 131 -2.56 10.41 3.93
N ILE A 132 -3.43 9.89 4.78
CA ILE A 132 -4.12 8.61 4.54
C ILE A 132 -5.49 8.92 4.00
N ASP A 133 -5.96 8.16 3.02
CA ASP A 133 -7.39 8.06 2.67
C ASP A 133 -7.84 6.60 2.83
N ASN A 134 -8.53 6.32 3.93
CA ASN A 134 -8.99 4.98 4.26
C ASN A 134 -10.20 5.01 5.20
N GLU A 135 -11.34 4.54 4.73
CA GLU A 135 -12.61 4.53 5.47
C GLU A 135 -12.54 3.78 6.80
N GLU A 136 -11.92 2.61 6.81
CA GLU A 136 -11.83 1.76 8.02
C GLU A 136 -10.98 2.44 9.10
N LEU A 137 -9.81 2.98 8.73
CA LEU A 137 -8.94 3.73 9.65
C LEU A 137 -9.58 5.03 10.12
N PHE A 138 -10.21 5.78 9.19
CA PHE A 138 -10.93 7.00 9.52
C PHE A 138 -12.02 6.72 10.56
N ARG A 139 -12.82 5.67 10.33
CA ARG A 139 -13.89 5.27 11.24
C ARG A 139 -13.35 4.88 12.61
N MET A 140 -12.30 4.06 12.64
CA MET A 140 -11.62 3.67 13.87
C MET A 140 -11.11 4.89 14.63
N PHE A 141 -10.54 5.88 13.94
CA PHE A 141 -9.97 7.06 14.56
C PHE A 141 -11.04 7.97 15.16
N TYR A 142 -12.01 8.41 14.35
CA TYR A 142 -12.98 9.45 14.75
C TYR A 142 -14.20 8.93 15.53
N PHE A 143 -14.59 7.66 15.34
CA PHE A 143 -15.84 7.14 15.93
C PHE A 143 -15.63 6.03 16.95
N GLU A 144 -14.63 5.15 16.78
CA GLU A 144 -14.46 3.99 17.66
C GLU A 144 -13.46 4.24 18.80
N ILE A 145 -12.23 4.67 18.47
CA ILE A 145 -11.15 4.81 19.46
C ILE A 145 -11.16 6.21 20.08
N LYS A 146 -11.26 7.26 19.26
CA LYS A 146 -11.28 8.69 19.63
C LYS A 146 -10.04 9.23 20.36
N ASP A 147 -9.40 8.42 21.21
CA ASP A 147 -8.12 8.75 21.83
C ASP A 147 -6.96 8.65 20.82
N LYS A 148 -6.39 9.81 20.49
CA LYS A 148 -5.26 9.94 19.56
C LYS A 148 -4.08 9.06 19.97
N SER A 149 -3.73 9.04 21.27
CA SER A 149 -2.56 8.31 21.76
C SER A 149 -2.72 6.80 21.57
N THR A 150 -3.90 6.27 21.89
CA THR A 150 -4.24 4.87 21.74
C THR A 150 -4.31 4.48 20.28
N PHE A 151 -4.91 5.31 19.42
CA PHE A 151 -4.94 5.06 17.99
C PHE A 151 -3.52 4.97 17.42
N ILE A 152 -2.66 5.97 17.67
CA ILE A 152 -1.27 5.99 17.19
C ILE A 152 -0.51 4.75 17.66
N LYS A 153 -0.60 4.43 18.95
CA LYS A 153 0.06 3.26 19.55
C LYS A 153 -0.36 1.96 18.87
N ARG A 154 -1.66 1.76 18.64
CA ARG A 154 -2.20 0.55 18.00
C ARG A 154 -1.91 0.53 16.50
N PHE A 155 -1.87 1.69 15.85
CA PHE A 155 -1.61 1.80 14.42
C PHE A 155 -0.16 1.51 14.08
N ASN A 156 0.78 2.12 14.82
CA ASN A 156 2.21 1.80 14.72
C ASN A 156 2.45 0.31 14.99
N LYS A 157 1.73 -0.28 15.94
CA LYS A 157 1.80 -1.72 16.22
C LYS A 157 1.34 -2.56 15.03
N THR A 158 0.27 -2.18 14.35
CA THR A 158 -0.19 -2.86 13.13
C THR A 158 0.85 -2.81 12.01
N ILE A 159 1.47 -1.65 11.77
CA ILE A 159 2.52 -1.51 10.76
C ILE A 159 3.76 -2.32 11.15
N PHE A 160 4.19 -2.21 12.41
CA PHE A 160 5.35 -2.95 12.92
C PHE A 160 5.17 -4.47 12.80
N ASP A 161 4.00 -5.00 13.14
CA ASP A 161 3.72 -6.44 13.02
C ASP A 161 3.81 -6.91 11.57
N TYR A 162 3.37 -6.10 10.61
CA TYR A 162 3.54 -6.37 9.19
C TYR A 162 5.02 -6.38 8.78
N ILE A 163 5.80 -5.38 9.21
CA ILE A 163 7.24 -5.32 8.93
C ILE A 163 7.95 -6.56 9.49
N CYS A 164 7.67 -6.95 10.72
CA CYS A 164 8.25 -8.15 11.34
C CYS A 164 7.85 -9.43 10.58
N LYS A 165 6.61 -9.54 10.12
CA LYS A 165 6.16 -10.65 9.28
C LYS A 165 6.96 -10.73 7.98
N MET A 166 7.14 -9.61 7.28
CA MET A 166 7.93 -9.59 6.03
C MET A 166 9.41 -9.96 6.26
N LEU A 167 10.00 -9.55 7.39
CA LEU A 167 11.36 -9.96 7.76
C LEU A 167 11.44 -11.46 8.06
N HIS A 168 10.44 -12.01 8.75
CA HIS A 168 10.40 -13.43 9.06
C HIS A 168 10.23 -14.29 7.80
N GLU A 169 9.35 -13.89 6.88
CA GLU A 169 9.17 -14.57 5.59
C GLU A 169 10.47 -14.54 4.75
N GLY A 170 11.21 -13.42 4.76
CA GLY A 170 12.51 -13.35 4.09
C GLY A 170 13.56 -14.28 4.71
N ASP A 171 13.58 -14.41 6.03
CA ASP A 171 14.46 -15.32 6.78
C ASP A 171 14.19 -16.79 6.46
N GLU A 172 12.91 -17.18 6.39
CA GLU A 172 12.51 -18.54 5.99
C GLU A 172 12.96 -18.88 4.56
N LEU A 173 13.15 -17.87 3.71
CA LEU A 173 13.68 -17.99 2.36
C LEU A 173 15.21 -17.91 2.28
N GLY A 174 15.91 -17.86 3.43
CA GLY A 174 17.37 -17.77 3.50
C GLY A 174 17.93 -16.40 3.08
N GLN A 175 17.10 -15.36 3.08
CA GLN A 175 17.57 -14.00 2.77
C GLN A 175 18.25 -13.38 3.99
N ASN A 176 19.31 -12.62 3.76
CA ASN A 176 19.96 -11.87 4.83
C ASN A 176 19.03 -10.73 5.31
N LYS A 177 18.61 -10.80 6.58
CA LYS A 177 17.74 -9.81 7.24
C LYS A 177 18.27 -8.39 7.14
N GLU A 178 19.57 -8.17 7.35
CA GLU A 178 20.18 -6.84 7.34
C GLU A 178 20.15 -6.19 5.95
N LYS A 179 20.09 -7.01 4.89
CA LYS A 179 19.94 -6.54 3.51
C LYS A 179 18.47 -6.31 3.11
N SER A 180 17.52 -6.71 3.94
CA SER A 180 16.09 -6.53 3.68
C SER A 180 15.70 -5.06 3.72
N ILE A 181 14.84 -4.64 2.79
CA ILE A 181 14.24 -3.29 2.78
C ILE A 181 13.43 -3.00 4.07
N TRP A 182 13.00 -4.05 4.77
CA TRP A 182 12.21 -3.98 6.00
C TRP A 182 13.04 -3.85 7.27
N PHE A 183 14.37 -4.01 7.19
CA PHE A 183 15.25 -4.00 8.36
C PHE A 183 15.28 -2.65 9.06
N THR A 184 15.60 -1.57 8.33
CA THR A 184 15.64 -0.21 8.89
C THR A 184 14.29 0.20 9.51
N PRO A 185 13.13 0.05 8.84
CA PRO A 185 11.85 0.32 9.46
C PRO A 185 11.60 -0.50 10.73
N SER A 186 12.01 -1.78 10.76
CA SER A 186 11.81 -2.59 11.97
C SER A 186 12.54 -2.03 13.18
N TYR A 187 13.76 -1.54 12.98
CA TYR A 187 14.56 -0.95 14.03
C TYR A 187 13.96 0.37 14.52
N GLU A 188 13.55 1.24 13.60
CA GLU A 188 12.96 2.55 13.91
C GLU A 188 11.66 2.43 14.71
N PHE A 189 10.78 1.49 14.33
CA PHE A 189 9.54 1.24 15.08
C PHE A 189 9.82 0.63 16.45
N LEU A 190 10.79 -0.30 16.56
CA LEU A 190 11.17 -0.88 17.85
C LEU A 190 11.70 0.20 18.80
N ASN A 191 12.59 1.06 18.32
CA ASN A 191 13.14 2.18 19.09
C ASN A 191 12.05 3.15 19.55
N TRP A 192 11.04 3.41 18.71
CA TRP A 192 9.90 4.25 19.11
C TRP A 192 9.07 3.63 20.22
N PHE A 193 8.78 2.32 20.18
CA PHE A 193 8.10 1.67 21.29
C PHE A 193 8.92 1.77 22.58
N GLN A 194 10.24 1.55 22.49
CA GLN A 194 11.14 1.66 23.64
C GLN A 194 11.19 3.08 24.21
N SER A 195 11.29 4.11 23.36
CA SER A 195 11.37 5.50 23.82
C SER A 195 10.07 5.98 24.49
N LYS A 196 8.92 5.39 24.15
CA LYS A 196 7.64 5.63 24.81
C LYS A 196 7.38 4.68 25.99
N ASN A 197 8.36 3.86 26.39
CA ASN A 197 8.24 2.82 27.42
C ASN A 197 7.10 1.81 27.17
N TYR A 198 6.81 1.53 25.89
CA TYR A 198 5.79 0.59 25.49
C TYR A 198 6.36 -0.82 25.30
N VAL A 199 5.78 -1.80 25.99
CA VAL A 199 6.03 -3.22 25.72
C VAL A 199 5.25 -3.62 24.47
N HIS A 200 5.86 -3.50 23.30
CA HIS A 200 5.19 -3.69 21.99
C HIS A 200 4.43 -5.03 21.86
N LYS A 201 4.87 -6.09 22.56
CA LYS A 201 4.19 -7.41 22.59
C LYS A 201 2.82 -7.38 23.28
N SER A 202 2.59 -6.44 24.19
CA SER A 202 1.33 -6.28 24.94
C SER A 202 0.28 -5.44 24.20
N ILE A 203 0.70 -4.70 23.17
CA ILE A 203 -0.16 -3.78 22.43
C ILE A 203 -1.01 -4.57 21.44
N GLN A 204 -2.33 -4.35 21.49
CA GLN A 204 -3.27 -4.90 20.52
C GLN A 204 -3.23 -4.07 19.23
N PRO A 205 -2.91 -4.63 18.05
CA PRO A 205 -2.97 -3.89 16.79
C PRO A 205 -4.40 -3.39 16.49
N LEU A 206 -4.53 -2.39 15.61
CA LEU A 206 -5.85 -1.94 15.11
C LEU A 206 -6.58 -3.09 14.41
N TYR A 207 -5.86 -3.79 13.55
CA TYR A 207 -6.34 -4.98 12.87
C TYR A 207 -5.52 -6.19 13.34
N LYS A 208 -6.21 -7.19 13.90
CA LYS A 208 -5.65 -8.53 13.96
C LYS A 208 -5.87 -9.10 12.58
N ASP A 209 -4.79 -9.49 11.90
CA ASP A 209 -4.91 -10.39 10.76
C ASP A 209 -5.82 -11.51 11.23
N LYS A 210 -7.02 -11.64 10.62
CA LYS A 210 -7.77 -12.89 10.72
C LYS A 210 -6.80 -13.88 10.11
N ARG A 211 -6.02 -14.53 10.96
CA ARG A 211 -5.52 -15.86 10.66
C ARG A 211 -6.80 -16.62 10.34
N LYS A 212 -7.21 -16.64 9.05
CA LYS A 212 -7.74 -17.88 8.49
C LYS A 212 -6.82 -18.90 9.09
N ASN A 213 -7.36 -19.86 9.83
CA ASN A 213 -6.59 -20.94 10.43
C ASN A 213 -5.72 -21.60 9.33
N LYS A 214 -4.58 -20.98 8.99
CA LYS A 214 -3.40 -21.59 8.42
C LYS A 214 -2.93 -22.35 9.64
N GLY A 215 -3.48 -23.57 9.73
CA GLY A 215 -3.72 -24.27 10.98
C GLY A 215 -2.53 -24.19 11.89
N GLY A 216 -2.80 -24.10 13.19
CA GLY A 216 -1.91 -24.76 14.13
C GLY A 216 -1.57 -26.14 13.57
N ARG A 217 -0.29 -26.52 13.69
CA ARG A 217 0.28 -27.79 13.22
C ARG A 217 -0.75 -28.90 13.28
N LYS A 218 -1.25 -29.38 12.13
CA LYS A 218 -2.03 -30.63 12.10
C LYS A 218 -1.16 -31.67 12.78
N LYS A 219 -1.69 -32.29 13.83
CA LYS A 219 -1.03 -33.35 14.59
C LYS A 219 -0.55 -34.40 13.57
N GLY A 220 0.76 -34.50 13.34
CA GLY A 220 1.37 -35.39 12.34
C GLY A 220 2.07 -34.77 11.12
N SER A 221 2.00 -33.46 10.87
CA SER A 221 2.75 -32.85 9.74
C SER A 221 4.21 -32.56 10.10
N SER A 222 5.17 -33.02 9.28
CA SER A 222 6.60 -32.73 9.45
C SER A 222 6.92 -31.26 9.09
N ARG A 223 8.02 -30.72 9.65
CA ARG A 223 8.47 -29.34 9.36
C ARG A 223 8.71 -29.13 7.86
N GLU A 224 9.28 -30.13 7.20
CA GLU A 224 9.56 -30.12 5.76
C GLU A 224 8.27 -30.09 4.92
N MET A 225 7.24 -30.85 5.29
CA MET A 225 5.95 -30.84 4.59
C MET A 225 5.31 -29.45 4.63
N VAL A 226 5.41 -28.75 5.76
CA VAL A 226 4.92 -27.37 5.90
C VAL A 226 5.70 -26.43 4.99
N SER A 227 7.03 -26.52 4.98
CA SER A 227 7.90 -25.72 4.11
C SER A 227 7.61 -25.96 2.62
N ARG A 228 7.35 -27.22 2.21
CA ARG A 228 6.93 -27.56 0.84
C ARG A 228 5.62 -26.86 0.45
N ILE A 229 4.60 -26.92 1.32
CA ILE A 229 3.29 -26.33 1.05
C ILE A 229 3.36 -24.79 0.99
N MET A 230 4.09 -24.17 1.92
CA MET A 230 4.25 -22.71 1.94
C MET A 230 4.97 -22.22 0.70
N TRP A 231 6.08 -22.85 0.33
CA TRP A 231 6.84 -22.50 -0.88
C TRP A 231 5.97 -22.55 -2.14
N ILE A 232 5.11 -23.57 -2.27
CA ILE A 232 4.19 -23.71 -3.42
C ILE A 232 3.12 -22.62 -3.42
N ARG A 233 2.57 -22.27 -2.25
CA ARG A 233 1.55 -21.22 -2.14
C ARG A 233 2.11 -19.83 -2.45
N ASP A 234 3.34 -19.54 -2.04
CA ASP A 234 3.97 -18.25 -2.34
C ASP A 234 4.21 -18.11 -3.84
N ARG A 235 4.69 -19.17 -4.50
CA ARG A 235 4.82 -19.19 -5.96
C ARG A 235 3.48 -19.05 -6.68
N TYR A 236 2.44 -19.68 -6.16
CA TYR A 236 1.07 -19.52 -6.67
C TYR A 236 0.58 -18.07 -6.53
N GLN A 237 0.83 -17.42 -5.39
CA GLN A 237 0.43 -16.02 -5.19
C GLN A 237 1.20 -15.09 -6.13
N ILE A 238 2.51 -15.29 -6.31
CA ILE A 238 3.32 -14.52 -7.27
C ILE A 238 2.77 -14.65 -8.70
N LEU A 239 2.36 -15.86 -9.11
CA LEU A 239 1.78 -16.07 -10.44
C LEU A 239 0.42 -15.39 -10.57
N LYS A 240 -0.40 -15.41 -9.52
CA LYS A 240 -1.68 -14.71 -9.48
C LYS A 240 -1.52 -13.19 -9.58
N ASP A 241 -0.53 -12.63 -8.88
CA ASP A 241 -0.25 -11.19 -8.88
C ASP A 241 0.33 -10.70 -10.22
N LYS A 242 0.97 -11.60 -10.97
CA LYS A 242 1.52 -11.36 -12.32
C LYS A 242 0.56 -11.71 -13.45
N ASP A 243 -0.68 -12.07 -13.13
CA ASP A 243 -1.68 -12.60 -14.07
C ASP A 243 -1.12 -13.70 -14.99
N SER A 244 -0.25 -14.53 -14.44
CA SER A 244 0.45 -15.60 -15.16
C SER A 244 -0.30 -16.92 -14.96
N GLY A 245 -0.76 -17.51 -16.06
CA GLY A 245 -1.62 -18.69 -16.09
C GLY A 245 -3.09 -18.35 -15.85
N GLU A 246 -3.98 -18.87 -16.69
CA GLU A 246 -5.41 -18.55 -16.73
C GLU A 246 -6.18 -19.18 -15.56
N ASN A 247 -5.70 -20.32 -15.05
CA ASN A 247 -6.38 -21.09 -14.01
C ASN A 247 -5.40 -21.79 -13.05
N ASP A 248 -5.92 -22.34 -11.96
CA ASP A 248 -5.13 -22.97 -10.90
C ASP A 248 -4.33 -24.19 -11.38
N LYS A 249 -4.80 -24.89 -12.41
CA LYS A 249 -4.12 -26.07 -12.97
C LYS A 249 -2.90 -25.64 -13.76
N GLU A 250 -3.05 -24.61 -14.60
CA GLU A 250 -1.95 -24.03 -15.36
C GLU A 250 -0.89 -23.41 -14.43
N ARG A 251 -1.33 -22.71 -13.37
CA ARG A 251 -0.41 -22.20 -12.34
C ARG A 251 0.34 -23.31 -11.62
N ALA A 252 -0.31 -24.45 -11.35
CA ALA A 252 0.36 -25.61 -10.78
C ALA A 252 1.42 -26.22 -11.73
N GLU A 253 1.14 -26.22 -13.04
CA GLU A 253 2.07 -26.68 -14.07
C GLU A 253 3.28 -25.73 -14.21
N LEU A 254 3.05 -24.42 -14.16
CA LEU A 254 4.12 -23.41 -14.14
C LEU A 254 5.02 -23.58 -12.91
N ILE A 255 4.45 -23.79 -11.73
CA ILE A 255 5.22 -24.03 -10.50
C ILE A 255 6.02 -25.33 -10.61
N ALA A 256 5.42 -26.41 -11.09
CA ALA A 256 6.13 -27.68 -11.29
C ALA A 256 7.27 -27.54 -12.32
N SER A 257 7.08 -26.74 -13.37
CA SER A 257 8.11 -26.41 -14.36
C SER A 257 9.26 -25.61 -13.74
N ASP A 258 8.95 -24.61 -12.90
CA ASP A 258 9.95 -23.83 -12.18
C ASP A 258 10.74 -24.69 -11.19
N MET A 259 10.09 -25.62 -10.49
CA MET A 259 10.77 -26.58 -9.63
C MET A 259 11.79 -27.44 -10.40
N ARG A 260 11.46 -27.92 -11.61
CA ARG A 260 12.42 -28.64 -12.47
C ARG A 260 13.63 -27.78 -12.85
N LYS A 261 13.39 -26.51 -13.18
CA LYS A 261 14.46 -25.55 -13.51
C LYS A 261 15.36 -25.25 -12.31
N LEU A 262 14.80 -25.23 -11.10
CA LEU A 262 15.55 -25.01 -9.86
C LEU A 262 16.34 -26.26 -9.48
N GLN A 263 15.77 -27.44 -9.67
CA GLN A 263 16.45 -28.72 -9.45
C GLN A 263 17.66 -28.87 -10.37
N SER A 264 17.51 -28.59 -11.68
CA SER A 264 18.61 -28.68 -12.65
C SER A 264 19.73 -27.67 -12.42
N LYS A 265 19.51 -26.66 -11.57
CA LYS A 265 20.47 -25.64 -11.18
C LYS A 265 21.00 -25.83 -9.76
N GLU A 266 20.66 -26.93 -9.08
CA GLU A 266 20.97 -27.19 -7.66
C GLU A 266 20.49 -26.06 -6.72
N LYS A 267 19.41 -25.36 -7.12
CA LYS A 267 18.78 -24.25 -6.37
C LYS A 267 17.43 -24.62 -5.79
N LEU A 268 17.03 -25.90 -5.90
CA LEU A 268 15.80 -26.37 -5.29
C LEU A 268 15.98 -26.40 -3.76
N PRO A 269 15.04 -25.86 -2.96
CA PRO A 269 15.19 -25.86 -1.51
C PRO A 269 15.39 -27.27 -0.95
N GLY A 270 16.32 -27.41 0.00
CA GLY A 270 16.72 -28.71 0.56
C GLY A 270 15.59 -29.53 1.16
N PHE A 271 14.52 -28.87 1.63
CA PHE A 271 13.32 -29.55 2.13
C PHE A 271 12.53 -30.32 1.06
N PHE A 272 12.88 -30.23 -0.23
CA PHE A 272 12.33 -31.09 -1.30
C PHE A 272 13.13 -32.39 -1.51
N GLU A 273 14.24 -32.60 -0.79
CA GLU A 273 15.09 -33.81 -0.87
C GLU A 273 15.50 -34.16 -2.31
N GLY A 274 15.72 -33.14 -3.15
CA GLY A 274 16.04 -33.32 -4.56
C GLY A 274 14.92 -33.94 -5.40
N SER A 275 13.69 -34.05 -4.88
CA SER A 275 12.53 -34.58 -5.62
C SER A 275 11.60 -33.46 -6.09
N VAL A 276 11.31 -33.45 -7.40
CA VAL A 276 10.33 -32.51 -7.96
C VAL A 276 8.93 -33.09 -7.83
N LEU A 277 8.00 -32.27 -7.32
CA LEU A 277 6.61 -32.65 -7.23
C LEU A 277 5.94 -32.61 -8.60
N LYS A 278 5.11 -33.61 -8.89
CA LYS A 278 4.23 -33.61 -10.06
C LYS A 278 3.23 -32.44 -9.95
N HIS A 279 2.84 -31.87 -11.09
CA HIS A 279 1.86 -30.76 -11.13
C HIS A 279 0.55 -31.11 -10.41
N THR A 280 0.13 -32.37 -10.43
CA THR A 280 -1.06 -32.86 -9.69
C THR A 280 -0.90 -32.74 -8.17
N THR A 281 0.30 -32.95 -7.63
CA THR A 281 0.60 -32.78 -6.21
C THR A 281 0.68 -31.30 -5.84
N VAL A 282 1.30 -30.48 -6.70
CA VAL A 282 1.32 -29.02 -6.56
C VAL A 282 -0.10 -28.45 -6.55
N TYR A 283 -0.96 -28.91 -7.46
CA TYR A 283 -2.37 -28.51 -7.55
C TYR A 283 -3.16 -28.84 -6.27
N LYS A 284 -2.93 -30.02 -5.67
CA LYS A 284 -3.54 -30.39 -4.38
C LYS A 284 -3.14 -29.41 -3.27
N TYR A 285 -1.89 -28.97 -3.24
CA TYR A 285 -1.39 -28.04 -2.23
C TYR A 285 -1.84 -26.59 -2.42
N ILE A 286 -2.21 -26.20 -3.65
CA ILE A 286 -2.86 -24.91 -3.93
C ILE A 286 -4.31 -24.91 -3.41
N LYS A 287 -5.04 -26.02 -3.57
CA LYS A 287 -6.46 -26.13 -3.17
C LYS A 287 -6.71 -26.38 -1.68
N THR A 288 -5.71 -26.90 -0.97
CA THR A 288 -5.77 -27.07 0.50
C THR A 288 -5.56 -25.72 1.16
#